data_AF-A0A2T0Q7T1-F1
#
_entry.id   AF-A0A2T0Q7T1-F1
#
_cell.length_a   1.000
_cell.length_b   1.000
_cell.length_c   1.000
_cell.angle_alpha   90.00
_cell.angle_beta   90.00
_cell.angle_gamma   90.00
#
_symmetry.space_group_name_H-M   'P 1'
#
loop_
_entity.id
_entity.type
_entity.pdbx_description
1 polymer ?
#
loop_
_entity_poly.entity_id
_entity_poly.type
_entity_poly.pdbx_seq_one_letter_code
_entity_poly.pdbx_strand_id
1 'polypeptide(L)' 'MYVIRLADGRLLVPRSAVADDGTLGDAYEEVGPDHPEYARLAEGALTEEEWEERRRGWREGDESLRRQFEEWRAGQEP' A
#
# COMPACT_ATOMS: atom_id res chain seq x y z
N MET A 1 3.32 2.53 2.78
CA MET A 1 2.49 2.84 1.60
C MET A 1 3.25 3.79 0.68
N TYR A 2 2.97 3.78 -0.63
CA TYR A 2 3.70 4.58 -1.63
C TYR A 2 2.74 5.47 -2.41
N VAL A 3 3.22 6.61 -2.89
CA VAL A 3 2.48 7.39 -3.90
C VAL A 3 2.64 6.68 -5.25
N ILE A 4 1.55 6.48 -5.97
CA ILE A 4 1.54 5.76 -7.24
C ILE A 4 1.05 6.71 -8.33
N ARG A 5 1.81 6.86 -9.41
CA ARG A 5 1.43 7.64 -10.58
C ARG A 5 0.72 6.75 -11.58
N LEU A 6 -0.52 7.11 -11.87
CA LEU A 6 -1.39 6.44 -12.84
C LEU A 6 -1.06 6.87 -14.26
N ALA A 7 -1.44 6.03 -15.23
CA ALA A 7 -1.29 6.30 -16.66
C ALA A 7 -2.00 7.59 -17.14
N ASP A 8 -3.07 8.01 -16.44
CA ASP A 8 -3.82 9.23 -16.74
C ASP A 8 -3.18 10.51 -16.17
N GLY A 9 -2.05 10.39 -15.48
CA GLY A 9 -1.33 11.50 -14.86
C GLY A 9 -1.84 11.90 -13.48
N ARG A 10 -2.76 11.15 -12.88
CA ARG A 10 -3.15 11.34 -11.47
C ARG A 10 -2.25 10.53 -10.54
N LEU A 11 -2.25 10.90 -9.26
CA LEU A 11 -1.53 10.18 -8.22
C LEU A 11 -2.53 9.48 -7.29
N LEU A 12 -2.28 8.22 -6.93
CA LEU A 12 -2.87 7.60 -5.75
C LEU A 12 -1.98 7.90 -4.55
N VAL A 13 -2.53 8.64 -3.60
CA VAL A 13 -1.81 9.09 -2.39
C VAL A 13 -2.35 8.34 -1.18
N PRO A 14 -1.49 7.71 -0.38
CA PRO A 14 -1.91 6.98 0.79
C PRO A 14 -2.42 7.92 1.88
N ARG A 15 -3.61 7.62 2.42
CA ARG A 15 -4.24 8.38 3.49
C ARG A 15 -4.80 7.46 4.55
N SER A 16 -4.54 7.77 5.80
CA SER A 16 -5.23 7.13 6.92
C SER A 16 -6.67 7.64 6.97
N ALA A 17 -7.62 6.72 6.90
CA ALA A 17 -9.04 6.98 7.05
C ALA A 17 -9.52 6.49 8.42
N VAL A 18 -10.45 7.21 9.03
CA VAL A 18 -11.14 6.77 10.25
C VAL A 18 -12.59 6.51 9.86
N ALA A 19 -13.07 5.29 10.10
CA ALA A 19 -14.47 4.95 9.91
C ALA A 19 -15.33 5.47 11.08
N ASP A 20 -16.66 5.54 10.89
CA ASP A 20 -17.58 6.10 11.88
C ASP A 20 -17.58 5.37 13.24
N ASP A 21 -17.16 4.10 13.24
CA ASP A 21 -17.00 3.27 14.45
C ASP A 21 -15.65 3.47 15.17
N GLY A 22 -14.81 4.37 14.65
CA GLY A 22 -13.46 4.64 15.17
C GLY A 22 -12.37 3.72 14.64
N THR A 23 -12.69 2.82 13.69
CA THR A 23 -11.69 1.96 13.05
C THR A 23 -10.75 2.79 12.17
N LEU A 24 -9.44 2.69 12.41
CA LEU A 24 -8.41 3.29 11.56
C LEU A 24 -8.07 2.33 10.40
N GLY A 25 -8.16 2.82 9.17
CA GLY A 25 -7.82 2.07 7.97
C GLY A 25 -6.88 2.84 7.06
N ASP A 26 -6.23 2.11 6.17
CA ASP A 26 -5.40 2.68 5.11
C ASP A 26 -6.23 2.77 3.82
N ALA A 27 -6.29 3.97 3.22
CA ALA A 27 -6.99 4.24 1.98
C ALA A 27 -6.06 4.94 0.97
N TYR A 28 -6.46 4.95 -0.30
CA TYR A 28 -5.82 5.77 -1.33
C TYR A 28 -6.79 6.83 -1.82
N GLU A 29 -6.30 8.05 -1.96
CA GLU A 29 -7.03 9.17 -2.55
C GLU A 29 -6.40 9.55 -3.89
N GLU A 30 -7.23 9.86 -4.88
CA GLU A 30 -6.79 10.34 -6.19
C GLU A 30 -6.49 11.84 -6.14
N VAL A 31 -5.26 12.21 -6.46
CA VAL A 31 -4.78 13.58 -6.49
C VAL A 31 -4.40 13.97 -7.92
N GLY A 32 -5.06 15.00 -8.44
CA GLY A 32 -4.81 15.54 -9.79
C GLY A 32 -3.68 16.57 -9.85
N PRO A 33 -3.21 16.92 -11.05
CA PRO A 33 -2.13 17.89 -11.28
C PRO A 33 -2.40 19.30 -10.75
N ASP A 34 -3.68 19.67 -10.61
CA ASP A 34 -4.08 20.98 -10.06
C ASP A 34 -3.93 21.08 -8.53
N HIS A 35 -3.61 19.96 -7.85
CA HIS A 35 -3.44 19.95 -6.41
C HIS A 35 -2.12 20.63 -6.00
N PRO A 36 -2.10 21.49 -4.96
CA PRO A 36 -0.91 22.26 -4.58
C PRO A 36 0.29 21.38 -4.21
N GLU A 37 0.05 20.19 -3.67
CA GLU A 37 1.11 19.23 -3.34
C GLU A 37 1.48 18.28 -4.48
N TYR A 38 0.80 18.33 -5.63
CA TYR A 38 0.98 17.35 -6.70
C TYR A 38 2.44 17.22 -7.13
N ALA A 39 3.12 18.34 -7.41
CA ALA A 39 4.51 18.33 -7.86
C ALA A 39 5.44 17.64 -6.84
N ARG A 40 5.27 17.97 -5.55
CA ARG A 40 6.03 17.38 -4.45
C ARG A 40 5.78 15.88 -4.32
N LEU A 41 4.53 15.44 -4.48
CA LEU A 41 4.14 14.05 -4.40
C LEU A 41 4.61 13.24 -5.62
N ALA A 42 4.63 13.88 -6.80
CA ALA A 42 5.05 13.27 -8.05
C ALA A 42 6.55 12.97 -8.11
N GLU A 43 7.40 13.75 -7.44
CA GLU A 43 8.86 13.54 -7.42
C GLU A 43 9.27 12.16 -6.90
N GLY A 44 8.52 11.61 -5.94
CA GLY A 44 8.77 10.29 -5.34
C GLY A 44 7.74 9.22 -5.72
N ALA A 45 6.86 9.50 -6.69
CA ALA A 45 5.81 8.59 -7.07
C ALA A 45 6.36 7.41 -7.88
N LEU A 46 5.90 6.21 -7.53
CA LEU A 46 6.17 5.00 -8.30
C LEU A 46 5.23 4.94 -9.50
N THR A 47 5.67 4.34 -10.59
CA THR A 47 4.75 3.91 -11.65
C THR A 47 3.86 2.76 -11.17
N GLU A 48 2.77 2.52 -11.88
CA GLU A 48 1.90 1.37 -11.62
C GLU A 48 2.66 0.04 -11.73
N GLU A 49 3.58 -0.08 -12.69
CA GLU A 49 4.40 -1.28 -12.89
C GLU A 49 5.34 -1.53 -11.70
N GLU A 50 6.11 -0.53 -11.28
CA GLU A 50 6.99 -0.63 -10.10
C GLU A 50 6.22 -0.95 -8.82
N TRP A 51 4.99 -0.43 -8.71
CA TRP A 51 4.10 -0.76 -7.61
C TRP A 51 3.62 -2.21 -7.65
N GLU A 52 3.25 -2.73 -8.82
CA GLU A 52 2.87 -4.13 -8.99
C GLU A 52 4.02 -5.08 -8.62
N GLU A 53 5.25 -4.79 -9.05
CA GLU A 53 6.43 -5.57 -8.71
C GLU A 53 6.66 -5.62 -7.19
N ARG A 54 6.59 -4.46 -6.53
CA ARG A 54 6.67 -4.40 -5.06
C ARG A 54 5.53 -5.16 -4.38
N ARG A 55 4.31 -5.08 -4.92
CA ARG A 55 3.14 -5.79 -4.39
C ARG A 55 3.25 -7.30 -4.57
N ARG A 56 3.96 -7.79 -5.60
CA ARG A 56 4.28 -9.21 -5.76
C ARG A 56 5.24 -9.67 -4.67
N GLY A 57 6.35 -8.96 -4.47
CA GLY A 57 7.33 -9.28 -3.43
C GLY A 57 6.73 -9.30 -2.02
N TRP A 58 5.82 -8.37 -1.71
CA TRP A 58 5.08 -8.38 -0.45
C TRP A 58 4.18 -9.61 -0.30
N ARG A 59 3.48 -10.04 -1.35
CA ARG A 59 2.62 -11.23 -1.31
C ARG A 59 3.42 -12.52 -1.13
N GLU A 60 4.56 -12.64 -1.81
CA GLU A 60 5.46 -13.78 -1.66
C GLU A 60 6.08 -13.82 -0.24
N GLY A 61 6.46 -12.66 0.30
CA GLY A 61 6.91 -12.54 1.68
C GLY A 61 5.82 -12.87 2.71
N ASP A 62 4.58 -12.44 2.46
CA ASP A 62 3.42 -12.71 3.33
C ASP A 62 3.09 -14.22 3.39
N GLU A 63 3.16 -14.93 2.26
CA GLU A 63 2.95 -16.38 2.23
C GLU A 63 4.02 -17.13 3.05
N SER A 64 5.28 -16.73 2.92
CA SER A 64 6.38 -17.26 3.72
C SER A 64 6.18 -16.98 5.22
N LEU A 65 5.72 -15.77 5.57
CA LEU A 65 5.45 -15.38 6.94
C LEU A 65 4.26 -16.16 7.52
N ARG A 66 3.19 -16.34 6.75
CA ARG A 66 2.02 -17.15 7.13
C ARG A 66 2.43 -18.58 7.43
N ARG A 67 3.26 -19.19 6.57
CA ARG A 67 3.78 -20.55 6.79
C ARG A 67 4.59 -20.65 8.08
N GLN A 68 5.52 -19.73 8.32
CA GLN A 68 6.30 -19.70 9.55
C GLN A 68 5.42 -19.54 10.80
N PHE A 69 4.36 -18.73 10.71
CA PHE A 69 3.41 -18.56 11.80
C PHE A 69 2.59 -19.82 12.06
N GLU A 70 2.18 -20.54 11.03
CA GLU A 70 1.49 -21.82 11.14
C GLU A 70 2.38 -22.90 11.77
N GLU A 71 3.65 -22.99 11.35
CA GLU A 71 4.64 -23.90 11.93
C GLU A 71 4.92 -23.58 13.40
N TRP A 72 5.07 -22.30 13.75
CA TRP A 72 5.17 -21.86 15.14
C TRP A 72 3.93 -22.23 15.95
N ARG A 73 2.72 -21.98 15.43
CA ARG A 73 1.47 -22.29 16.13
C ARG A 73 1.33 -23.79 16.41
N ALA A 74 1.66 -24.64 15.43
CA ALA A 74 1.59 -26.09 15.58
C ALA A 74 2.58 -26.63 16.63
N GLY A 75 3.72 -25.97 16.84
CA GLY A 75 4.66 -26.30 17.91
C GLY A 75 4.23 -25.82 19.31
N GLN A 76 3.19 -24.99 19.40
CA GLN A 76 2.67 -24.40 20.64
C GLN A 76 1.36 -25.05 21.11
N GLU A 77 0.78 -25.96 20.32
CA GLU A 77 -0.33 -26.81 20.75
C GLU A 77 0.22 -27.93 21.67
N PRO A 78 -0.26 -28.06 22.93
CA PRO A 78 0.27 -28.99 23.93
C PRO A 78 -0.06 -30.47 23.67
#